data_AF-A0A936JRY8-F1
#
_entry.id   AF-A0A936JRY8-F1
#
_cell.length_a   1.000
_cell.length_b   1.000
_cell.length_c   1.000
_cell.angle_alpha   90.00
_cell.angle_beta   90.00
_cell.angle_gamma   90.00
#
_symmetry.space_group_name_H-M   'P 1'
#
loop_
_entity.id
_entity.type
_entity.pdbx_description
1 polymer ?
#
loop_
_entity_poly.entity_id
_entity_poly.type
_entity_poly.pdbx_seq_one_letter_code
_entity_poly.pdbx_strand_id
1 'polypeptide(L)'
;MQSSSLKKYRPHLEAVLGAISAEDDVSIRAILDEVDEILIGVARYFGYERAGWGGTGLDLTWMESGQMAIRSHVGTCLQTGCVDFRLELRPSWYFGERSSALSWFVEASVAADCSHTDDHSHMHTVHEVSVHATSAVDASTALRSAAQELKRLATDFPIEHWLSLASDENGETLTSA
;
A
#
# COMPACT_ATOMS: atom_id res chain seq x y z
N MET A 1 -6.63 -3.67 -14.51
CA MET A 1 -6.30 -2.45 -13.76
C MET A 1 -5.16 -1.72 -14.47
N GLN A 2 -5.28 -0.42 -14.75
CA GLN A 2 -4.22 0.36 -15.42
C GLN A 2 -3.49 1.20 -14.37
N SER A 3 -2.16 1.07 -14.29
CA SER A 3 -1.31 1.85 -13.40
C SER A 3 -0.27 2.64 -14.19
N SER A 4 0.23 3.71 -13.57
CA SER A 4 1.29 4.54 -14.12
C SER A 4 2.19 5.07 -13.01
N SER A 5 3.50 4.90 -13.16
CA SER A 5 4.48 5.37 -12.17
C SER A 5 4.43 6.89 -11.97
N LEU A 6 4.31 7.31 -10.70
CA LEU A 6 4.33 8.72 -10.33
C LEU A 6 5.69 9.35 -10.64
N LYS A 7 6.78 8.67 -10.29
CA LYS A 7 8.16 9.13 -10.53
C LYS A 7 8.46 9.35 -12.01
N LYS A 8 8.02 8.42 -12.86
CA LYS A 8 8.35 8.45 -14.29
C LYS A 8 7.54 9.48 -15.07
N TYR A 9 6.24 9.56 -14.81
CA TYR A 9 5.33 10.34 -15.65
C TYR A 9 4.90 11.67 -15.03
N ARG A 10 5.18 11.88 -13.73
CA ARG A 10 4.81 13.07 -12.95
C ARG A 10 3.39 13.57 -13.27
N PRO A 11 2.36 12.72 -13.17
CA PRO A 11 1.00 13.10 -13.52
C PRO A 11 0.47 14.21 -12.59
N HIS A 12 -0.65 14.81 -13.01
CA HIS A 12 -1.43 15.69 -12.14
C HIS A 12 -2.04 14.89 -10.98
N LEU A 13 -1.84 15.37 -9.75
CA LEU A 13 -2.28 14.68 -8.54
C LEU A 13 -3.74 14.97 -8.18
N GLU A 14 -4.37 15.94 -8.86
CA GLU A 14 -5.72 16.43 -8.55
C GLU A 14 -6.81 15.36 -8.65
N ALA A 15 -6.57 14.34 -9.47
CA ALA A 15 -7.48 13.20 -9.59
C ALA A 15 -7.59 12.37 -8.29
N VAL A 16 -6.57 12.44 -7.44
CA VAL A 16 -6.53 11.76 -6.13
C VAL A 16 -6.67 12.76 -4.99
N LEU A 17 -5.91 13.86 -5.04
CA LEU A 17 -5.76 14.84 -3.96
C LEU A 17 -6.69 16.04 -4.06
N GLY A 18 -7.55 16.10 -5.09
CA GLY A 18 -8.37 17.28 -5.35
C GLY A 18 -7.54 18.50 -5.75
N ALA A 19 -8.17 19.68 -5.78
CA ALA A 19 -7.45 20.90 -6.10
C ALA A 19 -6.38 21.20 -5.04
N ILE A 20 -5.15 21.41 -5.48
CA ILE A 20 -3.99 21.71 -4.64
C ILE A 20 -3.35 23.01 -5.09
N SER A 21 -2.79 23.78 -4.14
CA SER A 21 -2.01 24.96 -4.48
C SER A 21 -0.66 24.57 -5.10
N ALA A 22 0.00 25.50 -5.78
CA ALA A 22 1.33 25.25 -6.34
C ALA A 22 2.38 24.96 -5.25
N GLU A 23 2.25 25.60 -4.08
CA GLU A 23 3.13 25.37 -2.93
C GLU A 23 2.91 23.99 -2.31
N ASP A 24 1.65 23.57 -2.19
CA ASP A 24 1.30 22.23 -1.72
C ASP A 24 1.75 21.16 -2.71
N ASP A 25 1.60 21.35 -4.02
CA ASP A 25 2.05 20.37 -5.03
C ASP A 25 3.56 20.11 -4.93
N VAL A 26 4.37 21.16 -4.76
CA VAL A 26 5.83 21.00 -4.55
C VAL A 26 6.12 20.20 -3.29
N SER A 27 5.47 20.54 -2.18
CA SER A 27 5.67 19.88 -0.89
C SER A 27 5.24 18.41 -0.93
N ILE A 28 4.06 18.15 -1.50
CA ILE A 28 3.51 16.80 -1.68
C ILE A 28 4.44 15.96 -2.56
N ARG A 29 4.93 16.49 -3.68
CA ARG A 29 5.83 15.74 -4.56
C ARG A 29 7.14 15.38 -3.87
N ALA A 30 7.72 16.27 -3.06
CA ALA A 30 8.90 15.95 -2.27
C ALA A 30 8.63 14.78 -1.30
N ILE A 31 7.46 14.77 -0.66
CA ILE A 31 7.04 13.66 0.21
C ILE A 31 6.87 12.36 -0.57
N LEU A 32 6.23 12.39 -1.75
CA LEU A 32 6.06 11.21 -2.59
C LEU A 32 7.40 10.63 -3.08
N ASP A 33 8.36 11.51 -3.41
CA ASP A 33 9.73 11.09 -3.76
C ASP A 33 10.43 10.40 -2.58
N GLU A 34 10.25 10.88 -1.34
CA GLU A 34 10.74 10.20 -0.13
C GLU A 34 10.10 8.82 0.08
N VAL A 35 8.78 8.71 -0.15
CA VAL A 35 8.05 7.44 -0.05
C VAL A 35 8.58 6.43 -1.07
N ASP A 36 8.85 6.86 -2.31
CA ASP A 36 9.45 6.02 -3.34
C ASP A 36 10.79 5.43 -2.88
N GLU A 37 11.68 6.25 -2.33
CA GLU A 37 12.99 5.79 -1.86
C GLU A 37 12.86 4.80 -0.69
N ILE A 38 11.87 4.97 0.19
CA ILE A 38 11.58 4.02 1.27
C ILE A 38 11.16 2.66 0.67
N LEU A 39 10.19 2.66 -0.24
CA LEU A 39 9.65 1.44 -0.87
C LEU A 39 10.71 0.70 -1.69
N ILE A 40 11.56 1.44 -2.41
CA ILE A 40 12.73 0.87 -3.10
C ILE A 40 13.70 0.25 -2.09
N GLY A 41 13.90 0.87 -0.93
CA GLY A 41 14.68 0.30 0.17
C GLY A 41 14.15 -1.05 0.66
N VAL A 42 12.84 -1.16 0.82
CA VAL A 42 12.18 -2.44 1.20
C VAL A 42 12.36 -3.49 0.11
N ALA A 43 12.15 -3.14 -1.16
CA ALA A 43 12.33 -4.05 -2.28
C ALA A 43 13.77 -4.58 -2.39
N ARG A 44 14.75 -3.71 -2.13
CA ARG A 44 16.17 -4.08 -2.10
C ARG A 44 16.49 -5.06 -0.97
N TYR A 45 15.86 -4.88 0.20
CA TYR A 45 16.07 -5.77 1.35
C TYR A 45 15.72 -7.23 1.02
N PHE A 46 14.66 -7.47 0.24
CA PHE A 46 14.23 -8.83 -0.14
C PHE A 46 14.91 -9.40 -1.40
N GLY A 47 15.89 -8.70 -2.00
CA GLY A 47 16.63 -9.23 -3.16
C GLY A 47 15.92 -9.04 -4.50
N TYR A 48 15.58 -7.80 -4.84
CA TYR A 48 15.27 -7.29 -6.20
C TYR A 48 14.16 -7.99 -7.03
N GLU A 49 13.30 -8.79 -6.42
CA GLU A 49 12.00 -9.19 -6.98
C GLU A 49 10.98 -9.16 -5.82
N ARG A 50 9.96 -8.29 -5.72
CA ARG A 50 9.26 -7.46 -6.70
C ARG A 50 8.66 -6.24 -5.97
N ALA A 51 9.22 -5.05 -6.16
CA ALA A 51 8.38 -3.85 -6.03
C ALA A 51 7.74 -3.59 -7.40
N GLY A 52 6.41 -3.39 -7.38
CA GLY A 52 5.53 -2.84 -8.40
C GLY A 52 5.63 -3.30 -9.86
N TRP A 53 6.02 -4.54 -10.17
CA TRP A 53 6.25 -5.06 -11.55
C TRP A 53 5.78 -4.16 -12.71
N GLY A 54 6.72 -3.28 -13.13
CA GLY A 54 6.47 -2.08 -13.95
C GLY A 54 6.58 -0.76 -13.17
N GLY A 55 7.11 -0.80 -11.96
CA GLY A 55 6.90 0.18 -10.93
C GLY A 55 7.73 -0.24 -9.74
N THR A 56 8.50 0.66 -9.17
CA THR A 56 9.24 0.44 -7.94
C THR A 56 9.06 1.74 -7.19
N GLY A 57 8.20 1.72 -6.17
CA GLY A 57 7.64 2.95 -5.61
C GLY A 57 6.14 3.07 -5.86
N LEU A 58 5.66 4.30 -5.95
CA LEU A 58 4.27 4.69 -6.01
C LEU A 58 3.76 4.77 -7.44
N ASP A 59 2.62 4.11 -7.65
CA ASP A 59 1.89 4.15 -8.90
C ASP A 59 0.55 4.87 -8.71
N LEU A 60 0.22 5.68 -9.69
CA LEU A 60 -1.13 6.18 -9.89
C LEU A 60 -1.97 5.10 -10.57
N THR A 61 -2.96 4.59 -9.86
CA THR A 61 -3.77 3.44 -10.27
C THR A 61 -5.19 3.86 -10.59
N TRP A 62 -5.67 3.49 -11.78
CA TRP A 62 -7.06 3.63 -12.20
C TRP A 62 -7.87 2.43 -11.73
N MET A 63 -8.94 2.72 -11.00
CA MET A 63 -9.88 1.72 -10.53
C MET A 63 -11.01 1.50 -11.53
N GLU A 64 -11.65 0.34 -11.46
CA GLU A 64 -12.79 -0.01 -12.33
C GLU A 64 -13.97 0.94 -12.15
N SER A 65 -14.12 1.50 -10.95
CA SER A 65 -15.13 2.49 -10.62
C SER A 65 -14.82 3.90 -11.18
N GLY A 66 -13.65 4.10 -11.80
CA GLY A 66 -13.23 5.35 -12.42
C GLY A 66 -12.47 6.31 -11.49
N GLN A 67 -12.42 6.04 -10.18
CA GLN A 67 -11.58 6.77 -9.24
C GLN A 67 -10.11 6.37 -9.38
N MET A 68 -9.23 7.23 -8.86
CA MET A 68 -7.79 7.02 -8.86
C MET A 68 -7.29 6.93 -7.42
N ALA A 69 -6.28 6.10 -7.21
CA ALA A 69 -5.55 5.98 -5.95
C ALA A 69 -4.04 5.98 -6.23
N ILE A 70 -3.28 6.38 -5.21
CA ILE A 70 -1.83 6.20 -5.21
C ILE A 70 -1.56 4.91 -4.45
N ARG A 71 -0.88 3.95 -5.08
CA ARG A 71 -0.68 2.61 -4.53
C ARG A 71 0.75 2.14 -4.72
N SER A 72 1.19 1.25 -3.85
CA SER A 72 2.39 0.45 -4.04
C SER A 72 2.21 -0.93 -3.45
N HIS A 73 2.96 -1.89 -3.98
CA HIS A 73 3.14 -3.19 -3.37
C HIS A 73 4.60 -3.62 -3.52
N VAL A 74 5.12 -4.22 -2.45
CA VAL A 74 6.42 -4.88 -2.41
C VAL A 74 6.19 -6.31 -1.99
N GLY A 75 6.30 -7.24 -2.93
CA GLY A 75 6.13 -8.67 -2.72
C GLY A 75 7.46 -9.40 -2.58
N THR A 76 7.48 -10.45 -1.78
CA THR A 76 8.60 -11.39 -1.64
C THR A 76 8.08 -12.79 -1.37
N CYS A 77 8.81 -13.81 -1.81
CA CYS A 77 8.36 -15.21 -1.73
C CYS A 77 9.45 -16.13 -1.21
N LEU A 78 9.03 -17.10 -0.41
CA LEU A 78 9.78 -18.30 -0.07
C LEU A 78 9.17 -19.50 -0.83
N GLN A 79 9.80 -20.67 -0.73
CA GLN A 79 9.22 -21.90 -1.27
C GLN A 79 7.85 -22.23 -0.65
N THR A 80 7.59 -21.73 0.55
CA THR A 80 6.40 -22.03 1.36
C THR A 80 5.28 -21.01 1.19
N GLY A 81 5.50 -19.90 0.48
CA GLY A 81 4.49 -18.87 0.26
C GLY A 81 5.07 -17.47 0.04
N CYS A 82 4.20 -16.54 -0.32
CA CYS A 82 4.52 -15.14 -0.59
C CYS A 82 3.91 -14.18 0.44
N VAL A 83 4.53 -13.00 0.57
CA VAL A 83 4.07 -11.90 1.41
C VAL A 83 4.16 -10.60 0.63
N ASP A 84 3.10 -9.80 0.70
CA ASP A 84 2.98 -8.48 0.10
C ASP A 84 2.89 -7.40 1.17
N PHE A 85 3.78 -6.42 1.08
CA PHE A 85 3.70 -5.16 1.82
C PHE A 85 3.03 -4.11 0.93
N ARG A 86 1.84 -3.67 1.31
CA ARG A 86 0.96 -2.84 0.48
C ARG A 86 0.77 -1.47 1.11
N LEU A 87 0.76 -0.45 0.25
CA LEU A 87 0.55 0.93 0.65
C LEU A 87 -0.49 1.56 -0.28
N GLU A 88 -1.46 2.25 0.28
CA GLU A 88 -2.51 2.94 -0.48
C GLU A 88 -2.84 4.30 0.11
N LEU A 89 -2.98 5.31 -0.76
CA LEU A 89 -3.68 6.55 -0.49
C LEU A 89 -4.86 6.64 -1.46
N ARG A 90 -6.05 6.74 -0.89
CA ARG A 90 -7.31 6.88 -1.65
C ARG A 90 -8.18 7.99 -1.09
N PRO A 91 -8.93 8.70 -1.93
CA PRO A 91 -9.95 9.63 -1.44
C PRO A 91 -11.06 8.88 -0.68
N SER A 92 -11.79 9.54 0.23
CA SER A 92 -12.86 8.90 1.00
C SER A 92 -14.08 8.52 0.17
N TRP A 93 -14.33 9.24 -0.92
CA TRP A 93 -15.36 8.94 -1.91
C TRP A 93 -14.94 7.86 -2.93
N TYR A 94 -13.92 7.06 -2.59
CA TYR A 94 -13.41 6.00 -3.44
C TYR A 94 -14.48 4.94 -3.79
N PHE A 95 -15.42 4.66 -2.88
CA PHE A 95 -16.54 3.72 -3.10
C PHE A 95 -17.91 4.41 -3.19
N GLY A 96 -17.98 5.73 -3.41
CA GLY A 96 -19.25 6.46 -3.31
C GLY A 96 -19.27 7.79 -4.03
N GLU A 97 -20.34 8.56 -3.81
CA GLU A 97 -20.48 9.91 -4.35
C GLU A 97 -19.46 10.86 -3.70
N ARG A 98 -18.93 11.79 -4.51
CA ARG A 98 -17.96 12.77 -4.04
C ARG A 98 -18.61 13.69 -3.02
N SER A 99 -18.22 13.52 -1.75
CA SER A 99 -18.57 14.44 -0.68
C SER A 99 -18.03 15.84 -0.95
N SER A 100 -18.73 16.87 -0.49
CA SER A 100 -18.24 18.26 -0.52
C SER A 100 -17.05 18.48 0.40
N ALA A 101 -16.89 17.65 1.43
CA ALA A 101 -15.72 17.62 2.29
C ALA A 101 -14.68 16.66 1.71
N LEU A 102 -13.52 17.19 1.32
CA LEU A 102 -12.41 16.37 0.85
C LEU A 102 -11.74 15.67 2.04
N SER A 103 -11.68 14.33 2.01
CA SER A 103 -10.87 13.56 2.92
C SER A 103 -10.26 12.33 2.24
N TRP A 104 -9.25 11.76 2.88
CA TRP A 104 -8.44 10.65 2.36
C TRP A 104 -8.26 9.57 3.42
N PHE A 105 -8.14 8.34 2.95
CA PHE A 105 -7.67 7.22 3.73
C PHE A 105 -6.29 6.82 3.23
N VAL A 106 -5.37 6.68 4.16
CA VAL A 106 -4.05 6.11 3.95
C VAL A 106 -4.01 4.78 4.67
N GLU A 107 -3.59 3.73 3.97
CA GLU A 107 -3.54 2.38 4.47
C GLU A 107 -2.16 1.78 4.21
N ALA A 108 -1.61 1.14 5.23
CA ALA A 108 -0.48 0.21 5.12
C ALA A 108 -0.97 -1.16 5.58
N SER A 109 -0.73 -2.18 4.77
CA SER A 109 -1.12 -3.55 5.09
C SER A 109 -0.04 -4.56 4.70
N VAL A 110 -0.03 -5.68 5.41
CA VAL A 110 0.76 -6.86 5.08
C VAL A 110 -0.21 -7.98 4.77
N ALA A 111 -0.12 -8.52 3.56
CA ALA A 111 -0.88 -9.69 3.15
C ALA A 111 0.07 -10.88 2.96
N ALA A 112 -0.36 -12.08 3.34
CA ALA A 112 0.46 -13.29 3.27
C ALA A 112 -0.35 -14.45 2.67
N ASP A 113 0.31 -15.31 1.91
CA ASP A 113 -0.29 -16.53 1.36
C ASP A 113 -0.83 -17.39 2.49
N CYS A 114 -2.04 -17.90 2.27
CA CYS A 114 -2.75 -18.71 3.23
C CYS A 114 -2.66 -20.19 2.79
N SER A 115 -2.18 -21.08 3.65
CA SER A 115 -1.80 -22.47 3.29
C SER A 115 -2.97 -23.42 2.99
N HIS A 116 -4.12 -22.89 2.59
CA HIS A 116 -5.42 -23.57 2.60
C HIS A 116 -5.79 -24.22 1.27
N THR A 117 -5.08 -23.89 0.18
CA THR A 117 -5.28 -24.47 -1.16
C THR A 117 -3.95 -24.58 -1.90
N ASP A 118 -3.79 -25.63 -2.72
CA ASP A 118 -2.69 -25.77 -3.69
C ASP A 118 -2.71 -24.66 -4.77
N ASP A 119 -3.71 -23.79 -4.73
CA ASP A 119 -3.84 -22.60 -5.54
C ASP A 119 -3.42 -21.37 -4.71
N HIS A 120 -2.29 -20.76 -5.08
CA HIS A 120 -1.68 -19.56 -4.48
C HIS A 120 -2.50 -18.27 -4.69
N SER A 121 -3.81 -18.39 -4.91
CA SER A 121 -4.69 -17.30 -5.32
C SER A 121 -5.33 -16.55 -4.14
N HIS A 122 -5.05 -16.97 -2.90
CA HIS A 122 -5.63 -16.37 -1.70
C HIS A 122 -4.53 -15.90 -0.71
N MET A 123 -4.39 -14.58 -0.59
CA MET A 123 -3.59 -13.92 0.46
C MET A 123 -4.52 -13.34 1.53
N HIS A 124 -4.20 -13.51 2.81
CA HIS A 124 -4.90 -12.90 3.94
C HIS A 124 -4.17 -11.65 4.41
N THR A 125 -4.90 -10.57 4.71
CA THR A 125 -4.33 -9.40 5.37
C THR A 125 -4.10 -9.73 6.84
N VAL A 126 -2.84 -9.91 7.23
CA VAL A 126 -2.42 -10.26 8.59
C VAL A 126 -2.02 -9.05 9.44
N HIS A 127 -1.89 -7.89 8.80
CA HIS A 127 -1.65 -6.61 9.45
C HIS A 127 -2.25 -5.49 8.63
N GLU A 128 -2.93 -4.54 9.28
CA GLU A 128 -3.50 -3.37 8.64
C GLU A 128 -3.49 -2.18 9.61
N VAL A 129 -3.04 -1.03 9.11
CA VAL A 129 -3.17 0.26 9.79
C VAL A 129 -3.74 1.26 8.80
N SER A 130 -4.78 1.97 9.23
CA SER A 130 -5.42 3.02 8.43
C SER A 130 -5.44 4.36 9.17
N VAL A 131 -5.18 5.44 8.43
CA VAL A 131 -5.20 6.82 8.92
C VAL A 131 -6.13 7.63 8.03
N HIS A 132 -6.98 8.43 8.67
CA HIS A 132 -7.85 9.38 7.98
C HIS A 132 -7.22 10.79 8.00
N ALA A 133 -7.22 11.46 6.85
CA ALA A 133 -6.72 12.82 6.67
C ALA A 133 -7.76 13.72 6.01
N THR A 134 -7.77 15.00 6.37
CA THR A 134 -8.70 16.02 5.84
C THR A 134 -8.02 17.10 5.00
N SER A 135 -6.72 16.94 4.72
CA SER A 135 -5.98 17.78 3.78
C SER A 135 -5.04 16.91 2.92
N ALA A 136 -4.72 17.37 1.71
CA ALA A 136 -3.82 16.66 0.80
C ALA A 136 -2.39 16.54 1.35
N VAL A 137 -1.91 17.57 2.07
CA VAL A 137 -0.59 17.58 2.70
C VAL A 137 -0.55 16.60 3.88
N ASP A 138 -1.60 16.57 4.72
CA ASP A 138 -1.68 15.60 5.83
C ASP A 138 -1.79 14.17 5.29
N ALA A 139 -2.57 13.94 4.23
CA ALA A 139 -2.68 12.64 3.58
C ALA A 139 -1.32 12.16 3.05
N SER A 140 -0.54 13.06 2.42
CA SER A 140 0.79 12.74 1.91
C SER A 140 1.79 12.47 3.05
N THR A 141 1.72 13.25 4.13
CA THR A 141 2.55 13.04 5.33
C THR A 141 2.22 11.72 6.03
N ALA A 142 0.92 11.37 6.11
CA ALA A 142 0.46 10.08 6.62
C ALA A 142 0.96 8.94 5.72
N LEU A 143 0.94 9.10 4.40
CA LEU A 143 1.48 8.12 3.44
C LEU A 143 2.96 7.84 3.68
N ARG A 144 3.76 8.89 3.93
CA ARG A 144 5.17 8.72 4.31
C ARG A 144 5.34 7.97 5.62
N SER A 145 4.55 8.32 6.63
CA SER A 145 4.60 7.65 7.94
C SER A 145 4.23 6.17 7.83
N ALA A 146 3.21 5.85 7.03
CA ALA A 146 2.79 4.50 6.71
C ALA A 146 3.88 3.72 5.94
N ALA A 147 4.58 4.35 5.00
CA ALA A 147 5.72 3.73 4.31
C ALA A 147 6.89 3.43 5.26
N GLN A 148 7.18 4.32 6.21
CA GLN A 148 8.20 4.08 7.24
C GLN A 148 7.82 2.89 8.13
N GLU A 149 6.55 2.77 8.48
CA GLU A 149 6.05 1.63 9.25
C GLU A 149 6.16 0.33 8.45
N LEU A 150 5.75 0.31 7.17
CA LEU A 150 5.94 -0.88 6.31
C LEU A 150 7.40 -1.29 6.21
N LYS A 151 8.32 -0.33 6.09
CA LYS A 151 9.76 -0.62 6.10
C LYS A 151 10.16 -1.29 7.41
N ARG A 152 9.71 -0.77 8.55
CA ARG A 152 9.98 -1.33 9.87
C ARG A 152 9.44 -2.77 9.95
N LEU A 153 8.18 -2.99 9.59
CA LEU A 153 7.55 -4.31 9.59
C LEU A 153 8.29 -5.31 8.68
N ALA A 154 8.72 -4.87 7.51
CA ALA A 154 9.46 -5.70 6.56
C ALA A 154 10.86 -6.11 7.08
N THR A 155 11.52 -5.25 7.86
CA THR A 155 12.89 -5.51 8.33
C THR A 155 12.97 -6.11 9.74
N ASP A 156 11.96 -5.87 10.57
CA ASP A 156 11.94 -6.33 11.97
C ASP A 156 11.50 -7.80 12.08
N PHE A 157 10.75 -8.31 11.10
CA PHE A 157 10.20 -9.67 11.12
C PHE A 157 10.62 -10.48 9.88
N PRO A 158 10.98 -11.77 10.04
CA PRO A 158 11.24 -12.65 8.91
C PRO A 158 9.93 -12.97 8.16
N ILE A 159 10.02 -13.44 6.90
CA ILE A 159 8.84 -13.71 6.06
C ILE A 159 7.97 -14.82 6.63
N GLU A 160 8.58 -15.82 7.25
CA GLU A 160 7.91 -16.92 7.93
C GLU A 160 6.98 -16.45 9.06
N HIS A 161 7.28 -15.31 9.71
CA HIS A 161 6.40 -14.74 10.73
C HIS A 161 5.04 -14.33 10.14
N TRP A 162 5.04 -13.67 8.98
CA TRP A 162 3.81 -13.24 8.33
C TRP A 162 3.01 -14.42 7.78
N LEU A 163 3.71 -15.40 7.21
CA LEU A 163 3.09 -16.64 6.73
C LEU A 163 2.44 -17.43 7.88
N SER A 164 3.08 -17.50 9.06
CA SER A 164 2.48 -18.21 10.20
C SER A 164 1.20 -17.55 10.69
N LEU A 165 1.14 -16.21 10.72
CA LEU A 165 -0.09 -15.50 11.10
C LEU A 165 -1.27 -15.83 10.16
N ALA A 166 -1.01 -15.92 8.85
CA ALA A 166 -2.04 -16.29 7.88
C ALA A 166 -2.51 -17.75 8.02
N SER A 167 -1.66 -18.64 8.54
CA SER A 167 -2.02 -20.03 8.86
C SER A 167 -2.74 -20.18 10.20
N ASP A 168 -2.39 -19.35 11.20
CA ASP A 168 -2.90 -19.46 12.58
C ASP A 168 -4.31 -18.84 12.76
N GLU A 169 -4.72 -17.87 11.93
CA GLU A 169 -6.05 -17.24 12.00
C GLU A 169 -7.23 -18.23 11.82
N ASN A 170 -6.98 -19.48 11.41
CA ASN A 170 -7.99 -20.54 11.35
C ASN A 170 -7.88 -21.59 12.49
N GLY A 171 -6.99 -21.40 13.47
CA GLY A 171 -6.88 -22.26 14.66
C GLY A 171 -7.94 -22.00 15.74
N GLU A 172 -8.64 -20.86 15.69
CA GLU A 172 -9.67 -20.48 16.68
C GLU A 172 -11.12 -20.83 16.27
N THR A 173 -11.33 -21.87 15.45
CA THR A 173 -12.66 -22.49 15.28
C THR A 173 -12.74 -23.96 15.71
N LEU A 174 -11.87 -24.41 16.62
CA LEU A 174 -12.03 -25.72 17.27
C LEU A 174 -11.85 -25.62 18.78
N THR A 175 -12.98 -25.47 19.47
CA THR A 175 -13.38 -25.99 20.80
C THR A 175 -14.02 -24.93 21.69
N SER A 176 -15.34 -24.80 21.56
CA SER A 176 -16.20 -24.61 22.72
C SER A 176 -17.34 -25.62 22.58
N ALA A 177 -17.16 -26.70 23.32
CA ALA A 177 -18.14 -27.76 23.55
C ALA A 177 -19.30 -27.26 24.42
#